data_AF-A0AA91Z2C9-F1
#
_entry.id   AF-A0AA91Z2C9-F1
#
_cell.length_a   1.000
_cell.length_b   1.000
_cell.length_c   1.000
_cell.angle_alpha   90.00
_cell.angle_beta   90.00
_cell.angle_gamma   90.00
#
_symmetry.space_group_name_H-M   'P 1'
#
loop_
_entity.id
_entity.type
_entity.pdbx_description
1 polymer ?
#
loop_
_entity_poly.entity_id
_entity_poly.type
_entity_poly.pdbx_seq_one_letter_code
_entity_poly.pdbx_strand_id
1 'polypeptide(L)'
;MIKIVKGNILDAREDLICHQVNCKGVMGAGLAKQIRNKYPVVFEKYKNLCNSHVDKLLGSTQYVDVSDGKVVVNMFAQDGYGRGKRQTDYDALRLCLESIHYTVTSNNTVLNGKSVALPYQIGCGLAGGDWDIVYKMIKEILGDIELTIYKLV
;
A
#
# COMPACT_ATOMS: atom_id res chain seq x y z
N MET A 1 13.22 11.57 3.60
CA MET A 1 14.32 11.12 2.70
C MET A 1 13.91 9.80 2.07
N ILE A 2 13.87 9.71 0.74
CA ILE A 2 13.46 8.49 0.03
C ILE A 2 14.68 7.67 -0.35
N LYS A 3 14.73 6.40 0.08
CA LYS A 3 15.75 5.43 -0.32
C LYS A 3 15.15 4.45 -1.32
N ILE A 4 15.84 4.15 -2.42
CA ILE A 4 15.42 3.10 -3.35
C ILE A 4 16.44 1.96 -3.25
N VAL A 5 15.98 0.76 -2.91
CA VAL A 5 16.84 -0.42 -2.68
C VAL A 5 16.42 -1.59 -3.55
N LYS A 6 17.37 -2.46 -3.88
CA LYS A 6 17.09 -3.74 -4.54
C LYS A 6 16.74 -4.78 -3.47
N GLY A 7 15.62 -5.48 -3.64
CA GLY A 7 15.21 -6.52 -2.71
C GLY A 7 13.71 -6.79 -2.71
N ASN A 8 13.32 -7.86 -2.02
CA ASN A 8 11.93 -8.18 -1.79
C ASN A 8 11.38 -7.35 -0.63
N ILE A 9 10.30 -6.60 -0.87
CA ILE A 9 9.64 -5.80 0.17
C ILE A 9 9.14 -6.66 1.34
N LEU A 10 8.89 -7.95 1.14
CA LEU A 10 8.50 -8.83 2.25
C LEU A 10 9.64 -9.01 3.26
N ASP A 11 10.88 -8.69 2.90
CA ASP A 11 12.04 -8.71 3.80
C ASP A 11 12.37 -7.31 4.35
N ALA A 12 11.45 -6.36 4.17
CA ALA A 12 11.58 -5.00 4.68
C ALA A 12 11.81 -4.98 6.20
N ARG A 13 12.66 -4.05 6.63
CA ARG A 13 12.95 -3.81 8.06
C ARG A 13 12.11 -2.67 8.63
N GLU A 14 11.44 -1.94 7.75
CA GLU A 14 10.55 -0.85 8.07
C GLU A 14 9.32 -1.37 8.85
N ASP A 15 8.74 -0.47 9.66
CA ASP A 15 7.61 -0.79 10.52
C ASP A 15 6.33 -1.06 9.70
N LEU A 16 6.12 -0.28 8.62
CA LEU A 16 4.96 -0.37 7.74
C LEU A 16 5.33 -0.95 6.39
N ILE A 17 4.59 -1.97 5.94
CA ILE A 17 4.65 -2.49 4.56
C ILE A 17 3.35 -2.11 3.86
N CYS A 18 3.38 -1.15 2.94
CA CYS A 18 2.19 -0.74 2.21
C CYS A 18 2.11 -1.39 0.83
N HIS A 19 0.89 -1.66 0.38
CA HIS A 19 0.63 -2.10 -1.00
C HIS A 19 -0.75 -1.65 -1.47
N GLN A 20 -0.89 -1.51 -2.79
CA GLN A 20 -2.16 -1.18 -3.40
C GLN A 20 -3.05 -2.42 -3.53
N VAL A 21 -4.30 -2.30 -3.10
CA VAL A 21 -5.34 -3.33 -3.22
C VAL A 21 -6.54 -2.84 -4.03
N ASN A 22 -7.44 -3.76 -4.38
CA ASN A 22 -8.75 -3.43 -4.94
C ASN A 22 -9.85 -3.41 -3.88
N CYS A 23 -10.99 -2.80 -4.19
CA CYS A 23 -12.16 -2.77 -3.31
C CYS A 23 -13.03 -4.05 -3.39
N LYS A 24 -12.67 -5.03 -4.24
CA LYS A 24 -13.47 -6.25 -4.45
C LYS A 24 -13.05 -7.45 -3.59
N GLY A 25 -12.09 -7.28 -2.68
CA GLY A 25 -11.66 -8.35 -1.79
C GLY A 25 -10.90 -9.46 -2.52
N VAL A 26 -10.08 -9.13 -3.53
CA VAL A 26 -9.33 -10.12 -4.34
C VAL A 26 -7.82 -9.91 -4.21
N MET A 27 -7.10 -10.90 -3.67
CA MET A 27 -5.63 -10.94 -3.62
C MET A 27 -5.10 -12.19 -4.35
N GLY A 28 -5.24 -12.22 -5.67
CA GLY A 28 -4.97 -13.41 -6.50
C GLY A 28 -3.63 -13.41 -7.24
N ALA A 29 -2.92 -12.28 -7.30
CA ALA A 29 -1.68 -12.15 -8.08
C ALA A 29 -0.74 -11.09 -7.50
N GLY A 30 0.50 -11.06 -8.01
CA GLY A 30 1.51 -10.06 -7.66
C GLY A 30 1.84 -10.03 -6.17
N LEU A 31 2.25 -8.86 -5.68
CA LEU A 31 2.61 -8.64 -4.28
C LEU A 31 1.45 -8.98 -3.32
N ALA A 32 0.20 -8.66 -3.68
CA ALA A 32 -0.95 -8.95 -2.84
C ALA A 32 -1.11 -10.46 -2.54
N LYS A 33 -0.85 -11.34 -3.52
CA LYS A 33 -0.84 -12.79 -3.29
C LYS A 33 0.30 -13.21 -2.36
N GLN A 34 1.48 -12.61 -2.51
CA GLN A 34 2.63 -12.92 -1.66
C GLN A 34 2.40 -12.46 -0.22
N ILE A 35 1.84 -11.26 -0.01
CA ILE A 35 1.41 -10.75 1.30
C ILE A 35 0.37 -11.68 1.91
N ARG A 36 -0.66 -12.11 1.16
CA ARG A 36 -1.64 -13.09 1.65
C ARG A 36 -0.99 -14.39 2.12
N ASN A 37 -0.03 -14.91 1.36
CA ASN A 37 0.64 -16.16 1.71
C ASN A 37 1.51 -16.02 2.97
N LYS A 38 2.22 -14.88 3.11
CA LYS A 38 3.09 -14.63 4.27
C LYS A 38 2.30 -14.23 5.52
N TYR A 39 1.25 -13.43 5.35
CA TYR A 39 0.41 -12.89 6.42
C TYR A 39 -1.08 -13.14 6.14
N PRO A 40 -1.60 -14.37 6.34
CA PRO A 40 -2.99 -14.73 6.04
C PRO A 40 -4.03 -13.80 6.71
N VAL A 41 -3.75 -13.33 7.93
CA VAL A 41 -4.61 -12.39 8.68
C VAL A 41 -4.89 -11.09 7.92
N VAL A 42 -3.95 -10.62 7.09
CA VAL A 42 -4.13 -9.42 6.26
C VAL A 42 -5.26 -9.66 5.26
N PHE A 43 -5.27 -10.83 4.63
CA PHE A 43 -6.30 -11.17 3.66
C PHE A 43 -7.67 -11.37 4.31
N GLU A 44 -7.73 -12.00 5.49
CA GLU A 44 -8.97 -12.19 6.24
C GLU A 44 -9.62 -10.84 6.60
N LYS A 45 -8.85 -9.93 7.22
CA LYS A 45 -9.34 -8.59 7.59
C LYS A 45 -9.70 -7.74 6.37
N TYR A 46 -8.90 -7.81 5.32
CA TYR A 46 -9.17 -7.14 4.05
C TYR A 46 -10.48 -7.65 3.42
N LYS A 47 -10.68 -8.97 3.35
CA LYS A 47 -11.86 -9.58 2.75
C LYS A 47 -13.12 -9.21 3.52
N ASN A 48 -13.06 -9.27 4.85
CA ASN A 48 -14.16 -8.86 5.71
C ASN A 48 -14.52 -7.39 5.49
N LEU A 49 -13.52 -6.50 5.46
CA LEU A 49 -13.76 -5.07 5.22
C LEU A 49 -14.42 -4.82 3.86
N CYS A 50 -13.94 -5.47 2.79
CA CYS A 50 -14.52 -5.38 1.44
C CYS A 50 -15.99 -5.84 1.41
N ASN A 51 -16.30 -6.94 2.10
CA ASN A 51 -17.67 -7.46 2.14
C ASN A 51 -18.62 -6.55 2.93
N SER A 52 -18.14 -5.86 3.97
CA SER A 52 -18.96 -4.99 4.81
C SER A 52 -19.14 -3.57 4.27
N HIS A 53 -18.26 -3.09 3.36
CA HIS A 53 -18.21 -1.69 2.95
C HIS A 53 -18.01 -1.51 1.44
N VAL A 54 -18.79 -2.23 0.63
CA VAL A 54 -18.57 -2.38 -0.83
C VAL A 54 -18.34 -1.05 -1.58
N ASP A 55 -18.97 0.06 -1.17
CA ASP A 55 -18.93 1.35 -1.90
C ASP A 55 -18.13 2.47 -1.21
N LYS A 56 -17.44 2.20 -0.09
CA LYS A 56 -16.83 3.26 0.75
C LYS A 56 -15.33 3.12 0.95
N LEU A 57 -14.68 2.22 0.21
CA LEU A 57 -13.27 1.90 0.44
C LEU A 57 -12.30 2.65 -0.45
N LEU A 58 -12.73 3.11 -1.64
CA LEU A 58 -11.83 3.78 -2.56
C LEU A 58 -11.26 5.06 -1.91
N GLY A 59 -9.92 5.17 -1.88
CA GLY A 59 -9.18 6.26 -1.24
C GLY A 59 -8.86 6.03 0.25
N SER A 60 -9.34 4.94 0.85
CA SER A 60 -9.09 4.61 2.26
C SER A 60 -7.87 3.70 2.44
N THR A 61 -7.41 3.59 3.67
CA THR A 61 -6.34 2.68 4.09
C THR A 61 -6.84 1.77 5.21
N GLN A 62 -6.36 0.52 5.22
CA GLN A 62 -6.55 -0.40 6.34
C GLN A 62 -5.20 -0.86 6.86
N TYR A 63 -4.97 -0.65 8.16
CA TYR A 63 -3.77 -1.05 8.87
C TYR A 63 -4.00 -2.39 9.58
N VAL A 64 -3.11 -3.36 9.37
CA VAL A 64 -3.22 -4.70 9.95
C VAL A 64 -1.90 -5.07 10.61
N ASP A 65 -1.92 -5.23 11.94
CA ASP A 65 -0.80 -5.80 12.68
C ASP A 65 -0.55 -7.26 12.26
N VAL A 66 0.71 -7.61 12.05
CA VAL A 66 1.14 -8.95 11.66
C VAL A 66 2.14 -9.55 12.65
N SER A 67 2.36 -10.86 12.54
CA SER A 67 3.04 -11.68 13.56
C SER A 67 4.49 -11.31 13.86
N ASP A 68 5.16 -10.56 12.99
CA ASP A 68 6.54 -10.12 13.14
C ASP A 68 6.68 -8.66 13.62
N GLY A 69 5.62 -8.13 14.26
CA GLY A 69 5.59 -6.81 14.87
C GLY A 69 5.45 -5.65 13.89
N LYS A 70 5.18 -5.93 12.61
CA LYS A 70 4.95 -4.94 11.56
C LYS A 70 3.48 -4.64 11.37
N VAL A 71 3.21 -3.60 10.59
CA VAL A 71 1.88 -3.25 10.11
C VAL A 71 1.84 -3.35 8.59
N VAL A 72 0.95 -4.17 8.05
CA VAL A 72 0.66 -4.19 6.62
C VAL A 72 -0.47 -3.20 6.33
N VAL A 73 -0.25 -2.30 5.37
CA VAL A 73 -1.21 -1.26 4.97
C VAL A 73 -1.81 -1.58 3.62
N ASN A 74 -3.10 -1.92 3.61
CA ASN A 74 -3.89 -2.08 2.39
C ASN A 74 -4.34 -0.69 1.91
N MET A 75 -3.81 -0.24 0.77
CA MET A 75 -4.18 1.04 0.15
C MET A 75 -5.24 0.80 -0.93
N PHE A 76 -6.48 1.21 -0.68
CA PHE A 76 -7.61 0.96 -1.58
C PHE A 76 -7.64 1.98 -2.71
N ALA A 77 -6.83 1.75 -3.76
CA ALA A 77 -6.75 2.64 -4.92
C ALA A 77 -7.10 1.96 -6.25
N GLN A 78 -7.84 0.86 -6.20
CA GLN A 78 -8.51 0.27 -7.36
C GLN A 78 -9.95 -0.06 -6.97
N ASP A 79 -10.95 0.47 -7.67
CA ASP A 79 -12.32 0.02 -7.39
C ASP A 79 -12.52 -1.44 -7.87
N GLY A 80 -12.09 -1.72 -9.09
CA GLY A 80 -12.07 -3.05 -9.70
C GLY A 80 -10.71 -3.75 -9.61
N TYR A 81 -10.53 -4.79 -10.41
CA TYR A 81 -9.24 -5.45 -10.63
C TYR A 81 -9.20 -6.04 -12.04
N GLY A 82 -8.01 -6.37 -12.55
CA GLY A 82 -7.85 -7.00 -13.86
C GLY A 82 -6.65 -6.46 -14.62
N ARG A 83 -6.60 -6.76 -15.93
CA ARG A 83 -5.55 -6.31 -16.86
C ARG A 83 -6.19 -5.64 -18.08
N GLY A 84 -5.40 -4.95 -18.90
CA GLY A 84 -5.84 -4.39 -20.18
C GLY A 84 -6.46 -2.99 -20.12
N LYS A 85 -6.63 -2.42 -18.93
CA LYS A 85 -6.94 -1.01 -18.71
C LYS A 85 -6.35 -0.55 -17.38
N ARG A 86 -6.20 0.77 -17.20
CA ARG A 86 -5.82 1.34 -15.89
C ARG A 86 -6.91 1.06 -14.87
N GLN A 87 -6.53 0.37 -13.80
CA GLN A 87 -7.34 0.09 -12.61
C GLN A 87 -6.98 1.03 -11.46
N THR A 88 -5.75 1.52 -11.43
CA THR A 88 -5.31 2.50 -10.44
C THR A 88 -6.06 3.81 -10.63
N ASP A 89 -6.75 4.21 -9.58
CA ASP A 89 -7.31 5.53 -9.44
C ASP A 89 -6.26 6.42 -8.75
N TYR A 90 -5.81 7.46 -9.44
CA TYR A 90 -4.74 8.32 -8.94
C TYR A 90 -5.18 9.21 -7.79
N ASP A 91 -6.44 9.64 -7.77
CA ASP A 91 -6.96 10.48 -6.68
C ASP A 91 -7.11 9.61 -5.42
N ALA A 92 -7.60 8.38 -5.57
CA ALA A 92 -7.64 7.41 -4.49
C ALA A 92 -6.24 7.05 -3.96
N LEU A 93 -5.26 6.87 -4.85
CA LEU A 93 -3.88 6.61 -4.46
C LEU A 93 -3.27 7.78 -3.68
N ARG A 94 -3.54 9.02 -4.12
CA ARG A 94 -3.13 10.24 -3.41
C ARG A 94 -3.71 10.27 -2.00
N LEU A 95 -5.02 10.05 -1.86
CA LEU A 95 -5.68 9.99 -0.54
C LEU A 95 -5.06 8.92 0.38
N CYS A 96 -4.71 7.76 -0.18
CA CYS A 96 -4.03 6.72 0.59
C CYS A 96 -2.64 7.16 1.06
N LEU A 97 -1.85 7.83 0.21
CA LEU A 97 -0.54 8.35 0.57
C LEU A 97 -0.63 9.45 1.63
N GLU A 98 -1.60 10.37 1.49
CA GLU A 98 -1.87 11.43 2.48
C GLU A 98 -2.30 10.83 3.83
N SER A 99 -3.11 9.78 3.80
CA SER A 99 -3.47 9.03 5.01
C SER A 99 -2.25 8.42 5.69
N ILE A 100 -1.34 7.80 4.93
CA ILE A 100 -0.10 7.24 5.48
C ILE A 100 0.77 8.35 6.07
N HIS A 101 0.95 9.46 5.37
CA HIS A 101 1.72 10.62 5.84
C HIS A 101 1.19 11.11 7.19
N TYR A 102 -0.12 11.39 7.27
CA TYR A 102 -0.76 11.80 8.52
C TYR A 102 -0.56 10.77 9.63
N THR A 103 -0.73 9.48 9.30
CA THR A 103 -0.59 8.38 10.26
C THR A 103 0.82 8.29 10.86
N VAL A 104 1.88 8.60 10.12
CA VAL A 104 3.25 8.49 10.64
C VAL A 104 3.87 9.81 11.12
N THR A 105 3.21 10.95 10.91
CA THR A 105 3.71 12.27 11.33
C THR A 105 2.90 12.94 12.43
N SER A 106 1.64 12.53 12.63
CA SER A 106 0.77 13.13 13.63
C SER A 106 1.04 12.56 15.03
N ASN A 107 1.22 13.44 16.02
CA ASN A 107 1.34 13.03 17.44
C ASN A 107 0.08 12.35 18.01
N ASN A 108 -1.04 12.37 17.27
CA ASN A 108 -2.31 11.76 17.67
C ASN A 108 -2.42 10.28 17.25
N THR A 109 -1.39 9.71 16.62
CA THR A 109 -1.39 8.34 16.13
C THR A 109 -0.36 7.51 16.89
N VAL A 110 -0.69 6.24 17.15
CA VAL A 110 0.25 5.27 17.75
C VAL A 110 1.40 4.89 16.80
N LEU A 111 1.32 5.30 15.54
CA LEU A 111 2.31 5.04 14.49
C LEU A 111 3.18 6.26 14.18
N ASN A 112 3.13 7.32 15.00
CA ASN A 112 4.00 8.47 14.85
C ASN A 112 5.49 8.06 14.87
N GLY A 113 6.27 8.58 13.92
CA GLY A 113 7.69 8.30 13.76
C GLY A 113 8.03 6.93 13.19
N LYS A 114 7.04 6.15 12.73
CA LYS A 114 7.25 4.82 12.14
C LYS A 114 7.74 4.91 10.70
N SER A 115 8.66 4.01 10.36
CA SER A 115 9.27 3.91 9.03
C SER A 115 8.36 3.19 8.02
N VAL A 116 8.43 3.57 6.74
CA VAL A 116 7.51 3.09 5.69
C VAL A 116 8.26 2.41 4.55
N ALA A 117 7.77 1.25 4.13
CA ALA A 117 8.19 0.55 2.92
C ALA A 117 7.09 0.55 1.84
N LEU A 118 7.47 0.93 0.61
CA LEU A 118 6.64 0.84 -0.60
C LEU A 118 7.28 -0.06 -1.66
N PRO A 119 6.50 -0.77 -2.48
CA PRO A 119 7.04 -1.46 -3.63
C PRO A 119 7.30 -0.47 -4.77
N TYR A 120 8.42 -0.63 -5.47
CA TYR A 120 8.65 0.01 -6.74
C TYR A 120 7.52 -0.39 -7.71
N GLN A 121 7.04 0.57 -8.52
CA GLN A 121 5.85 0.39 -9.37
C GLN A 121 4.55 0.07 -8.61
N ILE A 122 4.39 0.56 -7.37
CA ILE A 122 3.06 0.54 -6.70
C ILE A 122 2.00 1.14 -7.64
N GLY A 123 0.90 0.41 -7.82
CA GLY A 123 -0.19 0.79 -8.73
C GLY A 123 0.13 0.82 -10.23
N CYS A 124 1.36 0.53 -10.67
CA CYS A 124 1.73 0.68 -12.07
C CYS A 124 1.65 -0.64 -12.85
N GLY A 125 2.17 -1.74 -12.30
CA GLY A 125 2.28 -3.03 -12.98
C GLY A 125 0.95 -3.62 -13.47
N LEU A 126 0.36 -4.54 -12.70
CA LEU A 126 -0.91 -5.17 -13.11
C LEU A 126 -2.09 -4.18 -13.18
N ALA A 127 -2.02 -3.10 -12.40
CA ALA A 127 -3.08 -2.09 -12.29
C ALA A 127 -2.96 -0.96 -13.34
N GLY A 128 -1.92 -0.94 -14.16
CA GLY A 128 -1.81 -0.07 -15.35
C GLY A 128 -1.62 1.42 -15.07
N GLY A 129 -1.16 1.79 -13.88
CA GLY A 129 -0.72 3.16 -13.58
C GLY A 129 0.62 3.50 -14.25
N ASP A 130 0.93 4.79 -14.27
CA ASP A 130 2.15 5.38 -14.82
C ASP A 130 3.11 5.70 -13.68
N TRP A 131 4.33 5.16 -13.76
CA TRP A 131 5.30 5.30 -12.69
C TRP A 131 5.79 6.73 -12.49
N ASP A 132 5.88 7.55 -13.55
CA ASP A 132 6.35 8.93 -13.41
C ASP A 132 5.31 9.78 -12.66
N ILE A 133 4.03 9.54 -12.92
CA ILE A 133 2.92 10.16 -12.18
C ILE A 133 2.95 9.72 -10.71
N VAL A 134 2.97 8.40 -10.47
CA VAL A 134 2.94 7.82 -9.11
C VAL A 134 4.17 8.23 -8.31
N TYR A 135 5.36 8.20 -8.92
CA TYR A 135 6.59 8.56 -8.23
C TYR A 135 6.67 10.06 -7.91
N LYS A 136 6.17 10.93 -8.79
CA LYS A 136 6.03 12.36 -8.49
C LYS A 136 5.12 12.58 -7.28
N MET A 137 3.98 11.89 -7.23
CA MET A 137 3.02 11.93 -6.13
C MET A 137 3.65 11.43 -4.80
N ILE A 138 4.36 10.31 -4.83
CA ILE A 138 5.08 9.78 -3.65
C ILE A 138 6.11 10.80 -3.13
N LYS A 139 6.90 11.42 -4.02
CA LYS A 139 7.90 12.42 -3.61
C LYS A 139 7.26 13.66 -2.99
N GLU A 140 6.14 14.11 -3.54
CA GLU A 140 5.39 15.27 -3.04
C GLU A 140 4.83 15.02 -1.65
N ILE A 141 4.24 13.84 -1.41
CA ILE A 141 3.47 13.55 -0.19
C ILE A 141 4.34 12.92 0.91
N LEU A 142 5.29 12.05 0.56
CA LEU A 142 6.08 11.26 1.50
C LEU A 142 7.58 11.61 1.48
N GLY A 143 7.97 12.71 0.82
CA GLY A 143 9.36 13.08 0.66
C GLY A 143 10.08 13.41 1.98
N ASP A 144 9.32 13.88 2.96
CA ASP A 144 9.76 14.33 4.28
C ASP A 144 9.85 13.20 5.32
N ILE A 145 9.23 12.03 5.10
CA ILE A 145 9.29 10.89 6.03
C ILE A 145 10.47 9.93 5.75
N GLU A 146 10.68 8.96 6.64
CA GLU A 146 11.58 7.82 6.39
C GLU A 146 10.88 6.79 5.50
N LEU A 147 11.17 6.86 4.20
CA LEU A 147 10.58 6.00 3.17
C LEU A 147 11.65 5.18 2.44
N THR A 148 11.45 3.86 2.39
CA THR A 148 12.21 2.95 1.54
C THR A 148 11.33 2.36 0.44
N ILE A 149 11.76 2.48 -0.82
CA ILE A 149 11.12 1.88 -1.98
C ILE A 149 11.90 0.64 -2.41
N TYR A 150 11.25 -0.52 -2.39
CA TYR A 150 11.84 -1.81 -2.72
C TYR A 150 11.60 -2.16 -4.19
N LYS A 151 12.68 -2.28 -4.97
CA LYS A 151 12.66 -2.76 -6.34
C LYS A 151 13.06 -4.24 -6.37
N LEU A 152 12.07 -5.09 -6.64
CA LEU A 152 12.31 -6.53 -6.84
C LEU A 152 13.26 -6.71 -8.05
N VAL A 153 14.27 -7.55 -7.86
CA VAL A 153 15.26 -7.93 -8.88
C VAL A 153 14.92 -9.28 -9.48
#